data_AF-A0A4Y2FYS9-F1
#
_entry.id   AF-A0A4Y2FYS9-F1
#
_cell.length_a   1.000
_cell.length_b   1.000
_cell.length_c   1.000
_cell.angle_alpha   90.00
_cell.angle_beta   90.00
_cell.angle_gamma   90.00
#
_symmetry.space_group_name_H-M   'P 1'
#
loop_
_entity.id
_entity.type
_entity.pdbx_description
1 polymer ?
#
loop_
_entity_poly.entity_id
_entity_poly.type
_entity_poly.pdbx_seq_one_letter_code
_entity_poly.pdbx_strand_id
1 'polypeptide(L)'
;MHFAVLFALFGIIFASYDYPSESGSEDIESTLCDNEEGEMSRIVADCYDKINIQKYSSIIRKCYEGMNGEVNGRKMTEWYCKNSNDKTTEADTCAAKKIAEQEGSEDAFTDVMNGLTKCIGEYFSQ
;
A
#
# COMPACT_ATOMS: atom_id res chain seq x y z
N MET A 1 20.43 12.07 -6.41
CA MET A 1 19.73 11.81 -7.69
C MET A 1 19.18 10.39 -7.59
N HIS A 2 17.97 10.10 -8.09
CA HIS A 2 17.16 8.86 -7.88
C HIS A 2 16.11 8.91 -6.74
N PHE A 3 15.36 10.02 -6.63
CA PHE A 3 14.15 10.12 -5.78
C PHE A 3 12.86 10.25 -6.63
N ALA A 4 12.90 9.82 -7.90
CA ALA A 4 11.84 10.07 -8.88
C ALA A 4 11.10 8.79 -9.36
N VAL A 5 11.51 7.60 -8.91
CA VAL A 5 11.02 6.34 -9.51
C VAL A 5 9.70 5.87 -8.90
N LEU A 6 9.42 6.19 -7.63
CA LEU A 6 8.19 5.74 -6.95
C LEU A 6 6.94 6.56 -7.32
N PHE A 7 7.08 7.84 -7.66
CA PHE A 7 5.95 8.66 -8.15
C PHE A 7 5.58 8.38 -9.62
N ALA A 8 6.49 7.84 -10.42
CA ALA A 8 6.25 7.59 -11.84
C ALA A 8 5.40 6.34 -12.10
N LEU A 9 5.44 5.33 -11.21
CA LEU A 9 4.68 4.09 -11.39
C LEU A 9 3.21 4.21 -11.00
N PHE A 10 2.84 5.15 -10.12
CA PHE A 10 1.45 5.53 -9.93
C PHE A 10 0.90 6.25 -11.18
N GLY A 11 1.68 7.13 -11.82
CA GLY A 11 1.22 7.90 -12.98
C GLY A 11 0.90 7.09 -14.26
N ILE A 12 1.46 5.89 -14.44
CA ILE A 12 1.31 5.13 -15.69
C ILE A 12 0.08 4.19 -15.67
N ILE A 13 -0.37 3.74 -14.50
CA ILE A 13 -1.58 2.88 -14.43
C ILE A 13 -2.85 3.72 -14.61
N PHE A 14 -2.87 4.98 -14.14
CA PHE A 14 -4.04 5.87 -14.28
C PHE A 14 -4.16 6.56 -15.65
N ALA A 15 -3.15 6.52 -16.52
CA ALA A 15 -3.21 7.17 -17.83
C ALA A 15 -4.00 6.39 -18.90
N SER A 16 -4.46 5.17 -18.59
CA SER A 16 -5.28 4.35 -19.50
C SER A 16 -6.76 4.32 -19.14
N TYR A 17 -7.12 4.90 -17.98
CA TYR A 17 -8.51 5.25 -17.69
C TYR A 17 -8.72 6.67 -18.20
N ASP A 18 -9.68 6.84 -19.11
CA ASP A 18 -10.22 8.13 -19.56
C ASP A 18 -10.96 8.79 -18.38
N TYR A 19 -10.21 9.18 -17.34
CA TYR A 19 -10.68 10.03 -16.25
C TYR A 19 -10.45 11.47 -16.71
N PRO A 20 -11.51 12.30 -16.80
CA PRO A 20 -11.37 13.68 -17.20
C PRO A 20 -10.38 14.39 -16.26
N SER A 21 -9.35 14.95 -16.88
CA SER A 21 -8.26 15.67 -16.24
C SER A 21 -8.78 16.94 -15.54
N GLU A 22 -8.86 16.94 -14.21
CA GLU A 22 -8.72 18.10 -13.30
C GLU A 22 -9.20 17.70 -11.86
N SER A 23 -8.39 16.94 -11.09
CA SER A 23 -8.40 16.86 -9.58
C SER A 23 -7.69 15.62 -8.98
N GLY A 24 -7.15 14.70 -9.78
CA GLY A 24 -6.98 13.29 -9.38
C GLY A 24 -5.90 12.85 -8.38
N SER A 25 -5.23 13.73 -7.61
CA SER A 25 -4.29 13.30 -6.56
C SER A 25 -4.78 13.50 -5.13
N GLU A 26 -5.72 14.43 -4.90
CA GLU A 26 -6.35 14.60 -3.58
C GLU A 26 -7.49 13.58 -3.35
N ASP A 27 -8.06 13.01 -4.41
CA ASP A 27 -9.25 12.15 -4.35
C ASP A 27 -8.97 10.67 -4.03
N ILE A 28 -7.78 10.12 -4.31
CA ILE A 28 -7.50 8.68 -4.05
C ILE A 28 -7.23 8.43 -2.57
N GLU A 29 -6.47 9.31 -1.93
CA GLU A 29 -6.16 9.22 -0.49
C GLU A 29 -7.43 9.49 0.35
N SER A 30 -8.28 10.42 -0.10
CA SER A 30 -9.60 10.63 0.51
C SER A 30 -10.53 9.42 0.24
N THR A 31 -10.53 8.81 -0.94
CA THR A 31 -11.38 7.63 -1.21
C THR A 31 -10.97 6.40 -0.38
N LEU A 32 -9.68 6.24 -0.08
CA LEU A 32 -9.15 5.11 0.69
C LEU A 32 -9.49 5.25 2.19
N CYS A 33 -9.53 6.48 2.71
CA CYS A 33 -9.56 6.77 4.14
C CYS A 33 -10.79 7.57 4.64
N ASP A 34 -11.61 8.15 3.77
CA ASP A 34 -12.83 8.90 4.16
C ASP A 34 -13.96 7.99 4.63
N ASN A 35 -13.89 6.70 4.32
CA ASN A 35 -14.85 5.72 4.79
C ASN A 35 -14.11 4.42 5.13
N GLU A 36 -13.84 4.17 6.42
CA GLU A 36 -13.17 2.93 6.87
C GLU A 36 -13.94 1.67 6.40
N GLU A 37 -15.26 1.80 6.14
CA GLU A 37 -16.12 0.76 5.55
C GLU A 37 -16.40 0.95 4.04
N GLY A 38 -15.77 1.94 3.42
CA GLY A 38 -15.89 2.25 2.00
C GLY A 38 -15.39 1.11 1.12
N GLU A 39 -15.94 1.04 -0.09
CA GLU A 39 -15.61 0.01 -1.07
C GLU A 39 -14.11 -0.10 -1.32
N MET A 40 -13.41 1.04 -1.45
CA MET A 40 -11.97 1.08 -1.66
C MET A 40 -11.18 0.53 -0.45
N SER A 41 -11.52 0.95 0.78
CA SER A 41 -10.91 0.42 2.01
C SER A 41 -11.04 -1.12 2.11
N ARG A 42 -12.22 -1.64 1.75
CA ARG A 42 -12.49 -3.10 1.70
C ARG A 42 -11.65 -3.80 0.65
N ILE A 43 -11.57 -3.26 -0.57
CA ILE A 43 -10.75 -3.81 -1.66
C ILE A 43 -9.27 -3.86 -1.24
N VAL A 44 -8.74 -2.78 -0.66
CA VAL A 44 -7.34 -2.74 -0.19
C VAL A 44 -7.10 -3.75 0.92
N ALA A 45 -7.99 -3.83 1.90
CA ALA A 45 -7.89 -4.81 2.99
C ALA A 45 -7.90 -6.25 2.45
N ASP A 46 -8.85 -6.59 1.58
CA ASP A 46 -8.91 -7.90 0.94
C ASP A 46 -7.63 -8.21 0.16
N CYS A 47 -7.07 -7.22 -0.54
CA CYS A 47 -5.86 -7.41 -1.32
C CYS A 47 -4.62 -7.63 -0.44
N TYR A 48 -4.49 -6.95 0.68
CA TYR A 48 -3.43 -7.24 1.66
C TYR A 48 -3.50 -8.68 2.18
N ASP A 49 -4.71 -9.19 2.44
CA ASP A 49 -4.89 -10.57 2.89
C ASP A 49 -4.58 -11.58 1.76
N LYS A 50 -5.00 -11.28 0.51
CA LYS A 50 -4.71 -12.11 -0.67
C LYS A 50 -3.23 -12.23 -0.99
N ILE A 51 -2.45 -11.15 -0.84
CA ILE A 51 -0.99 -11.18 -1.05
C ILE A 51 -0.22 -11.78 0.14
N ASN A 52 -0.93 -12.29 1.16
CA ASN A 52 -0.38 -12.92 2.34
C ASN A 52 0.61 -12.02 3.10
N ILE A 53 0.19 -10.78 3.39
CA ILE A 53 0.98 -9.81 4.15
C ILE A 53 1.41 -10.34 5.53
N GLN A 54 0.67 -11.33 6.07
CA GLN A 54 0.96 -12.01 7.34
C GLN A 54 2.35 -12.67 7.39
N LYS A 55 2.90 -13.08 6.23
CA LYS A 55 4.27 -13.58 6.10
C LYS A 55 5.29 -12.60 6.69
N TYR A 56 5.02 -11.30 6.60
CA TYR A 56 5.90 -10.23 7.09
C TYR A 56 5.44 -9.63 8.42
N SER A 57 4.53 -10.30 9.15
CA SER A 57 3.97 -9.79 10.41
C SER A 57 5.03 -9.35 11.43
N SER A 58 6.15 -10.07 11.58
CA SER A 58 7.23 -9.66 12.48
C SER A 58 7.93 -8.37 12.03
N ILE A 59 8.02 -8.12 10.73
CA ILE A 59 8.63 -6.90 10.18
C ILE A 59 7.64 -5.76 10.34
N ILE A 60 6.38 -6.00 10.01
CA ILE A 60 5.31 -5.00 10.09
C ILE A 60 5.17 -4.48 11.52
N ARG A 61 5.11 -5.35 12.53
CA ARG A 61 5.05 -4.92 13.94
C ARG A 61 6.27 -4.11 14.40
N LYS A 62 7.41 -4.22 13.72
CA LYS A 62 8.63 -3.46 14.03
C LYS A 62 8.69 -2.11 13.33
N CYS A 63 8.14 -2.03 12.12
CA CYS A 63 8.25 -0.84 11.27
C CYS A 63 7.02 0.06 11.34
N TYR A 64 5.85 -0.50 11.61
CA TYR A 64 4.59 0.23 11.70
C TYR A 64 4.20 0.36 13.17
N GLU A 65 4.67 1.43 13.80
CA GLU A 65 4.48 1.67 15.23
C GLU A 65 3.00 1.62 15.64
N GLY A 66 2.69 0.96 16.75
CA GLY A 66 1.33 0.80 17.24
C GLY A 66 0.57 -0.39 16.65
N MET A 67 1.11 -1.09 15.64
CA MET A 67 0.60 -2.40 15.23
C MET A 67 1.02 -3.50 16.22
N ASN A 68 0.35 -3.56 17.38
CA ASN A 68 0.68 -4.52 18.44
C ASN A 68 -0.20 -5.78 18.43
N GLY A 69 -0.98 -6.00 17.36
CA GLY A 69 -1.97 -7.07 17.27
C GLY A 69 -1.79 -8.00 16.08
N GLU A 70 -2.90 -8.57 15.64
CA GLU A 70 -3.00 -9.30 14.39
C GLU A 70 -2.64 -8.39 13.20
N VAL A 71 -1.81 -8.89 12.29
CA VAL A 71 -1.46 -8.21 11.05
C VAL A 71 -2.37 -8.81 9.98
N ASN A 72 -3.34 -8.04 9.52
CA ASN A 72 -4.25 -8.37 8.43
C ASN A 72 -4.57 -7.10 7.65
N GLY A 73 -5.21 -7.24 6.49
CA GLY A 73 -5.47 -6.14 5.59
C GLY A 73 -6.26 -5.01 6.22
N ARG A 74 -7.29 -5.33 7.01
CA ARG A 74 -8.06 -4.30 7.73
C ARG A 74 -7.16 -3.47 8.66
N LYS A 75 -6.29 -4.12 9.43
CA LYS A 75 -5.38 -3.42 10.36
C LYS A 75 -4.30 -2.62 9.63
N MET A 76 -3.82 -3.11 8.49
CA MET A 76 -2.93 -2.35 7.62
C MET A 76 -3.64 -1.08 7.12
N THR A 77 -4.81 -1.21 6.50
CA THR A 77 -5.58 -0.07 5.98
C THR A 77 -5.90 0.94 7.08
N GLU A 78 -6.40 0.50 8.25
CA GLU A 78 -6.65 1.37 9.40
C GLU A 78 -5.39 2.14 9.83
N TRP A 79 -4.21 1.49 9.80
CA TRP A 79 -2.96 2.13 10.20
C TRP A 79 -2.55 3.21 9.20
N TYR A 80 -2.61 2.92 7.89
CA TYR A 80 -2.29 3.90 6.84
C TYR A 80 -3.20 5.12 6.94
N CYS A 81 -4.49 4.93 7.16
CA CYS A 81 -5.45 6.04 7.26
C CYS A 81 -5.32 6.88 8.53
N LYS A 82 -4.66 6.38 9.58
CA LYS A 82 -4.49 7.09 10.87
C LYS A 82 -3.16 7.81 10.98
N ASN A 83 -2.23 7.59 10.06
CA ASN A 83 -0.88 8.15 10.12
C ASN A 83 -0.63 9.11 8.96
N SER A 84 0.28 10.07 9.17
CA SER A 84 0.67 11.03 8.14
C SER A 84 1.56 10.37 7.09
N ASN A 85 1.63 10.98 5.91
CA ASN A 85 2.43 10.50 4.78
C ASN A 85 3.92 10.36 5.14
N ASP A 86 4.44 11.25 6.00
CA ASP A 86 5.80 11.16 6.53
C ASP A 86 6.00 9.87 7.34
N LYS A 87 5.09 9.59 8.30
CA LYS A 87 5.15 8.37 9.11
C LYS A 87 4.99 7.11 8.28
N THR A 88 4.10 7.16 7.30
CA THR A 88 3.89 6.08 6.34
C THR A 88 5.17 5.81 5.54
N THR A 89 5.82 6.86 5.05
CA THR A 89 7.08 6.76 4.30
C THR A 89 8.22 6.18 5.16
N GLU A 90 8.32 6.59 6.42
CA GLU A 90 9.29 6.05 7.37
C GLU A 90 9.06 4.55 7.63
N ALA A 91 7.80 4.16 7.86
CA ALA A 91 7.42 2.76 8.08
C ALA A 91 7.69 1.90 6.85
N ASP A 92 7.33 2.36 5.65
CA ASP A 92 7.57 1.68 4.39
C ASP A 92 9.07 1.52 4.11
N THR A 93 9.86 2.56 4.37
CA THR A 93 11.33 2.50 4.23
C THR A 93 11.94 1.46 5.18
N CYS A 94 11.46 1.40 6.43
CA CYS A 94 11.87 0.38 7.38
C CYS A 94 11.49 -1.03 6.90
N ALA A 95 10.25 -1.20 6.43
CA ALA A 95 9.73 -2.48 5.97
C ALA A 95 10.49 -2.97 4.74
N ALA A 96 10.74 -2.09 3.77
CA ALA A 96 11.49 -2.37 2.55
C ALA A 96 12.88 -2.95 2.86
N LYS A 97 13.63 -2.28 3.74
CA LYS A 97 14.94 -2.75 4.17
C LYS A 97 14.90 -4.14 4.80
N LYS A 98 13.97 -4.37 5.74
CA LYS A 98 13.88 -5.64 6.47
C LYS A 98 13.36 -6.79 5.62
N ILE A 99 12.44 -6.52 4.69
CA ILE A 99 11.92 -7.52 3.76
C ILE A 99 13.03 -7.92 2.79
N ALA A 100 13.80 -6.96 2.27
CA ALA A 100 14.96 -7.25 1.44
C ALA A 100 16.01 -8.12 2.18
N GLU A 101 16.30 -7.82 3.44
CA GLU A 101 17.18 -8.63 4.29
C GLU A 101 16.64 -10.06 4.52
N GLN A 102 15.32 -10.22 4.71
CA GLN A 102 14.69 -11.52 4.94
C GLN A 102 14.64 -12.39 3.68
N GLU A 103 14.31 -11.79 2.53
CA GLU A 103 14.10 -12.49 1.26
C GLU A 103 15.39 -12.59 0.43
N GLY A 104 16.44 -11.85 0.78
CA GLY A 104 17.70 -11.82 0.03
C GLY A 104 17.60 -11.10 -1.31
N SER A 105 16.63 -10.19 -1.48
CA SER A 105 16.35 -9.46 -2.72
C SER A 105 15.93 -8.02 -2.42
N GLU A 106 16.62 -7.04 -3.01
CA GLU A 106 16.27 -5.62 -2.88
C GLU A 106 14.89 -5.28 -3.48
N ASP A 107 14.43 -6.09 -4.45
CA ASP A 107 13.14 -5.90 -5.12
C ASP A 107 11.96 -6.53 -4.35
N ALA A 108 12.22 -7.30 -3.29
CA ALA A 108 11.18 -8.09 -2.62
C ALA A 108 10.03 -7.24 -2.05
N PHE A 109 10.30 -6.04 -1.55
CA PHE A 109 9.26 -5.13 -1.09
C PHE A 109 8.46 -4.55 -2.27
N THR A 110 9.15 -4.17 -3.35
CA THR A 110 8.52 -3.71 -4.59
C THR A 110 7.59 -4.78 -5.16
N ASP A 111 7.99 -6.06 -5.12
CA ASP A 111 7.15 -7.18 -5.56
C ASP A 111 5.88 -7.33 -4.71
N VAL A 112 5.97 -7.12 -3.40
CA VAL A 112 4.80 -7.10 -2.51
C VAL A 112 3.84 -5.96 -2.89
N MET A 113 4.37 -4.75 -3.10
CA MET A 113 3.55 -3.59 -3.49
C MET A 113 2.96 -3.74 -4.89
N ASN A 114 3.69 -4.33 -5.83
CA ASN A 114 3.19 -4.67 -7.16
C ASN A 114 2.05 -5.71 -7.08
N GLY A 115 2.18 -6.70 -6.19
CA GLY A 115 1.12 -7.66 -5.91
C GLY A 115 -0.14 -6.99 -5.38
N LEU A 116 0.00 -6.02 -4.47
CA LEU A 116 -1.11 -5.23 -3.94
C LEU A 116 -1.82 -4.45 -5.07
N THR A 117 -1.05 -3.68 -5.84
CA THR A 117 -1.57 -2.87 -6.95
C THR A 117 -2.27 -3.73 -8.01
N LYS A 118 -1.67 -4.87 -8.36
CA LYS A 118 -2.29 -5.82 -9.30
C LYS A 118 -3.62 -6.33 -8.76
N CYS A 119 -3.67 -6.76 -7.50
CA CYS A 119 -4.91 -7.22 -6.88
C CYS A 119 -6.00 -6.15 -6.92
N ILE A 120 -5.67 -4.89 -6.61
CA ILE A 120 -6.62 -3.78 -6.68
C ILE A 120 -7.16 -3.61 -8.10
N GLY A 121 -6.27 -3.63 -9.10
CA GLY A 121 -6.66 -3.51 -10.51
C GLY A 121 -7.62 -4.62 -11.00
N GLU A 122 -7.53 -5.83 -10.43
CA GLU A 122 -8.44 -6.94 -10.75
C GLU A 122 -9.89 -6.70 -10.27
N TYR A 123 -10.12 -5.83 -9.28
CA TYR A 123 -11.48 -5.45 -8.86
C TYR A 123 -12.14 -4.45 -9.83
N PHE A 124 -11.35 -3.60 -10.48
CA PHE A 124 -11.86 -2.58 -11.42
C PHE A 124 -11.95 -3.08 -12.86
N SER A 125 -11.43 -4.28 -13.13
CA SER A 125 -11.46 -4.92 -14.46
C SER A 125 -12.64 -5.88 -14.64
N GLN A 126 -13.53 -6.00 -13.64
CA GLN A 126 -14.74 -6.83 -13.63
C GLN A 126 -15.98 -6.02 -14.00
#